data_AF-A0A6L2R770-F1
#
_entry.id   AF-A0A6L2R770-F1
#
_cell.length_a   1.000
_cell.length_b   1.000
_cell.length_c   1.000
_cell.angle_alpha   90.00
_cell.angle_beta   90.00
_cell.angle_gamma   90.00
#
_symmetry.space_group_name_H-M   'P 1'
#
loop_
_entity.id
_entity.type
_entity.pdbx_description
1 polymer ?
#
loop_
_entity_poly.entity_id
_entity_poly.type
_entity_poly.pdbx_seq_one_letter_code
_entity_poly.pdbx_strand_id
1 'polypeptide(L)' 'MDTGTFRHNVMIEQKAQELIKLAFVLCEKHIIDAHGQPSPTHTSLVASALALQKAIETFLAVERICD' A
#
# COMPACT_ATOMS: atom_id res chain seq x y z
N MET A 1 -14.09 -6.46 24.61
CA MET A 1 -12.99 -6.01 23.73
C MET A 1 -12.08 -5.13 24.54
N ASP A 2 -10.81 -5.52 24.68
CA ASP A 2 -9.82 -4.73 25.40
C ASP A 2 -9.45 -3.48 24.57
N THR A 3 -9.45 -2.31 25.21
CA THR A 3 -9.18 -1.03 24.54
C THR A 3 -7.76 -0.94 23.96
N GLY A 4 -6.84 -1.77 24.45
CA GLY A 4 -5.48 -1.88 23.93
C GLY A 4 -5.41 -2.49 22.52
N THR A 5 -6.13 -3.59 22.29
CA THR A 5 -6.17 -4.29 20.99
C THR A 5 -6.78 -3.42 19.90
N PHE A 6 -7.87 -2.72 20.20
CA PHE A 6 -8.53 -1.82 19.25
C PHE A 6 -7.60 -0.67 18.80
N ARG A 7 -6.85 -0.05 19.72
CA ARG A 7 -5.89 1.01 19.37
C ARG A 7 -4.72 0.49 18.53
N HIS A 8 -4.29 -0.74 18.76
CA HIS A 8 -3.21 -1.35 17.99
C HIS A 8 -3.61 -1.56 16.53
N ASN A 9 -4.82 -2.07 16.29
CA ASN A 9 -5.30 -2.39 14.93
C ASN A 9 -5.52 -1.12 14.11
N VAL A 10 -6.05 -0.06 14.72
CA VAL A 10 -6.17 1.27 14.07
C VAL A 10 -4.79 1.82 13.65
N MET A 11 -3.77 1.64 14.48
CA MET A 11 -2.41 2.09 14.14
C MET A 11 -1.80 1.28 12.99
N ILE A 12 -2.05 -0.04 12.95
CA ILE A 12 -1.59 -0.90 11.85
C ILE A 12 -2.23 -0.47 10.53
N GLU A 13 -3.55 -0.26 10.52
CA GLU A 13 -4.28 0.18 9.32
C GLU A 13 -3.77 1.53 8.80
N GLN A 14 -3.49 2.48 9.69
CA GLN A 14 -2.93 3.78 9.32
C GLN A 14 -1.54 3.62 8.67
N LYS A 15 -0.65 2.82 9.27
CA LYS A 15 0.69 2.56 8.72
C LYS A 15 0.65 1.84 7.37
N ALA A 16 -0.28 0.89 7.22
CA ALA A 16 -0.53 0.19 5.98
C ALA A 16 -0.94 1.16 4.86
N GLN A 17 -1.85 2.09 5.16
CA GLN A 17 -2.26 3.13 4.20
C GLN A 17 -1.11 4.09 3.85
N GLU A 18 -0.28 4.47 4.82
CA GLU A 18 0.91 5.30 4.57
C GLU A 18 1.89 4.61 3.62
N LEU A 19 2.15 3.32 3.83
CA LEU A 19 3.04 2.54 2.97
C LEU A 19 2.52 2.46 1.53
N ILE A 20 1.22 2.22 1.34
CA ILE A 20 0.59 2.21 0.01
C ILE A 20 0.75 3.56 -0.68
N LYS A 21 0.48 4.67 0.03
CA LYS A 21 0.64 6.02 -0.50
C LYS A 21 2.08 6.29 -0.95
N LEU A 22 3.06 5.92 -0.12
CA LEU A 22 4.48 6.09 -0.47
C LEU A 22 4.87 5.31 -1.72
N ALA A 23 4.38 4.08 -1.88
CA ALA A 23 4.64 3.27 -3.07
C ALA A 23 4.10 3.95 -4.35
N PHE A 24 2.90 4.52 -4.31
CA PHE A 24 2.33 5.25 -5.46
C PHE A 24 3.03 6.58 -5.72
N VAL A 25 3.42 7.34 -4.69
CA VAL A 25 4.21 8.57 -4.86
C VAL A 25 5.53 8.30 -5.59
N LEU A 26 6.18 7.16 -5.30
CA LEU A 26 7.38 6.75 -6.03
C LEU A 26 7.06 6.43 -7.50
N CYS A 27 5.95 5.72 -7.77
CA CYS A 27 5.51 5.45 -9.14
C CYS A 27 5.26 6.76 -9.92
N GLU A 28 4.50 7.68 -9.33
CA GLU A 28 4.17 8.97 -9.93
C GLU A 28 5.44 9.79 -10.24
N LYS A 29 6.36 9.88 -9.28
CA LYS A 29 7.64 10.57 -9.47
C LYS A 29 8.38 10.02 -10.69
N HIS A 30 8.54 8.70 -10.78
CA HIS A 30 9.26 8.07 -11.89
C HIS A 30 8.55 8.24 -13.25
N ILE A 31 7.21 8.27 -13.28
CA ILE A 31 6.44 8.50 -14.51
C ILE A 31 6.56 9.96 -14.98
N ILE A 32 6.51 10.91 -14.05
CA ILE A 32 6.69 12.34 -14.33
C ILE A 32 8.11 12.60 -14.86
N ASP A 33 9.12 12.03 -14.21
CA ASP A 33 10.53 12.13 -14.62
C ASP A 33 10.75 11.54 -16.03
N ALA A 34 9.91 10.58 -16.45
CA ALA A 34 9.93 9.99 -17.78
C ALA A 34 9.18 10.81 -18.86
N HIS A 35 8.79 12.05 -18.56
CA HIS A 35 8.04 12.94 -19.46
C HIS A 35 6.76 12.30 -20.05
N GLY A 36 6.11 11.41 -19.30
CA GLY A 36 4.90 10.74 -19.76
C GLY A 36 5.12 9.66 -20.83
N GLN A 37 6.37 9.23 -21.08
CA GLN A 37 6.69 8.05 -21.88
C GLN A 37 6.99 6.85 -20.96
N PRO A 38 5.97 6.07 -20.55
CA PRO A 38 6.18 4.92 -19.68
C PRO A 38 7.05 3.85 -20.37
N SER A 39 8.09 3.41 -19.68
CA SER A 39 8.93 2.28 -20.07
C SER A 39 8.37 1.00 -19.44
N PRO A 40 8.79 -0.19 -19.90
CA PRO A 40 8.45 -1.45 -19.24
C PRO A 40 8.77 -1.43 -17.74
N THR A 41 9.86 -0.77 -17.33
CA THR A 41 10.23 -0.59 -15.92
C THR A 41 9.20 0.19 -15.13
N HIS A 42 8.63 1.26 -15.71
CA HIS A 42 7.56 2.04 -15.06
C HIS A 42 6.30 1.20 -14.88
N THR A 43 5.92 0.42 -15.89
CA THR A 43 4.79 -0.51 -15.80
C THR A 43 5.02 -1.58 -14.73
N SER A 44 6.23 -2.16 -14.66
CA SER A 44 6.59 -3.11 -13.61
C SER A 44 6.51 -2.49 -12.21
N LEU A 45 6.99 -1.25 -12.05
CA LEU A 45 6.94 -0.53 -10.77
C LEU A 45 5.49 -0.30 -10.31
N VAL A 46 4.61 0.17 -11.21
CA VAL A 46 3.18 0.35 -10.92
C VAL A 46 2.51 -1.00 -10.59
N ALA A 47 2.83 -2.05 -11.33
CA ALA A 47 2.30 -3.39 -11.06
C ALA A 47 2.73 -3.90 -9.67
N SER A 48 3.97 -3.66 -9.26
CA SER A 48 4.45 -4.00 -7.91
C SER A 48 3.74 -3.19 -6.82
N ALA A 49 3.48 -1.89 -7.03
CA ALA A 49 2.74 -1.08 -6.07
C ALA A 49 1.28 -1.55 -5.90
N LEU A 50 0.62 -1.92 -7.00
CA LEU A 50 -0.72 -2.49 -6.98
C LEU A 50 -0.76 -3.86 -6.28
N ALA A 51 0.22 -4.72 -6.55
CA ALA A 51 0.34 -6.02 -5.89
C ALA A 51 0.55 -5.85 -4.38
N LEU A 52 1.39 -4.91 -3.96
CA LEU A 52 1.61 -4.58 -2.54
C LEU A 52 0.32 -4.09 -1.88
N GLN A 53 -0.42 -3.18 -2.53
CA GLN A 53 -1.72 -2.73 -2.03
C GLN A 53 -2.67 -3.92 -1.78
N LYS A 54 -2.79 -4.84 -2.74
CA LYS A 54 -3.67 -6.00 -2.61
C LYS A 54 -3.23 -6.97 -1.54
N ALA A 55 -1.92 -7.18 -1.38
CA ALA A 55 -1.38 -7.99 -0.29
C ALA A 55 -1.73 -7.37 1.08
N ILE A 56 -1.50 -6.07 1.25
CA ILE A 56 -1.83 -5.35 2.49
C ILE A 56 -3.33 -5.41 2.80
N GLU A 57 -4.18 -5.12 1.81
CA GLU A 57 -5.65 -5.23 1.96
C GLU A 57 -6.07 -6.64 2.40
N THR A 58 -5.40 -7.67 1.89
CA THR A 58 -5.65 -9.07 2.27
C THR A 58 -5.26 -9.35 3.71
N PHE A 59 -4.06 -8.94 4.15
CA PHE A 59 -3.62 -9.11 5.53
C PHE A 59 -4.56 -8.40 6.52
N LEU A 60 -4.97 -7.17 6.23
CA LEU A 60 -5.91 -6.43 7.07
C LEU A 60 -7.30 -7.09 7.09
N ALA A 61 -7.76 -7.64 5.96
CA ALA A 61 -9.03 -8.36 5.91
C ALA A 61 -9.00 -9.65 6.74
N VAL A 62 -7.89 -10.40 6.71
CA VAL A 62 -7.71 -11.60 7.54
C VAL A 62 -7.68 -11.25 9.02
N GLU A 63 -6.95 -10.20 9.41
CA GLU A 63 -6.89 -9.75 10.80
C GLU A 63 -8.30 -9.43 11.35
N ARG A 64 -9.11 -8.70 10.59
CA ARG A 64 -10.50 -8.36 10.97
C ARG A 64 -11.45 -9.55 11.08
N ILE A 65 -11.12 -10.69 10.47
CA ILE A 65 -11.88 -11.94 10.61
C ILE A 65 -11.43 -12.70 11.87
N CYS A 66 -10.16 -12.54 12.25
CA CYS A 66 -9.57 -13.20 13.41
C CYS A 66 -9.80 -12.45 14.74
N ASP A 67 -10.05 -11.14 14.69
CA ASP A 67 -10.53 -10.30 15.80
C ASP A 67 -12.00 -10.55 16.20
#